data_AF-A0A2S2QSF9-F1
#
_entry.id   AF-A0A2S2QSF9-F1
#
_cell.length_a   1.000
_cell.length_b   1.000
_cell.length_c   1.000
_cell.angle_alpha   90.00
_cell.angle_beta   90.00
_cell.angle_gamma   90.00
#
_symmetry.space_group_name_H-M   'P 1'
#
loop_
_entity.id
_entity.type
_entity.pdbx_description
1 polymer ?
#
loop_
_entity_poly.entity_id
_entity_poly.type
_entity_poly.pdbx_seq_one_letter_code
_entity_poly.pdbx_strand_id
1 'polypeptide(L)'
;WQTVLQSTMPCVLVVFIGSWSDRNRKRKPCMLVPVIGELIRNAGLLLCVYYFDWLSMEVAGFAESVPTSITGGLTVLYMSAFAYIGDISTVKNRTLRVGLMNLFFGASWPIGAALSGILFQQYGFYGVYYISSALYIVALLYGMIRIKEHENSSKGKDPFQTSKSCVSLFSDFFNLKHIKEALNVTFRKGPRKRWLQLTMLVFTIVVVQGPIQG
;
A
#
# COMPACT_ATOMS: atom_id res chain seq x y z
N TRP A 1 -18.51 6.04 8.02
CA TRP A 1 -18.62 4.93 7.04
C TRP A 1 -17.39 4.86 6.13
N GLN A 2 -16.85 5.99 5.64
CA GLN A 2 -15.64 6.03 4.82
C GLN A 2 -14.41 5.40 5.51
N THR A 3 -14.17 5.74 6.78
CA THR A 3 -13.06 5.18 7.58
C THR A 3 -13.14 3.67 7.75
N VAL A 4 -14.35 3.13 7.92
CA VAL A 4 -14.58 1.68 8.05
C VAL A 4 -14.24 0.98 6.73
N LEU A 5 -14.67 1.54 5.59
CA LEU A 5 -14.32 1.00 4.27
C LEU A 5 -12.81 1.08 4.00
N GLN A 6 -12.21 2.25 4.23
CA GLN A 6 -10.78 2.50 4.05
C GLN A 6 -9.88 1.70 5.01
N SER A 7 -10.40 1.17 6.11
CA SER A 7 -9.63 0.31 7.02
C SER A 7 -9.87 -1.18 6.73
N THR A 8 -11.12 -1.56 6.48
CA THR A 8 -11.50 -2.99 6.33
C THR A 8 -11.03 -3.56 5.00
N MET A 9 -11.23 -2.83 3.90
CA MET A 9 -10.88 -3.31 2.55
C MET A 9 -9.36 -3.47 2.39
N PRO A 10 -8.52 -2.51 2.79
CA PRO A 10 -7.07 -2.68 2.74
C PRO A 10 -6.57 -3.79 3.65
N CYS A 11 -7.14 -4.01 4.83
CA CYS A 11 -6.75 -5.14 5.69
C CYS A 11 -6.91 -6.49 4.97
N VAL A 12 -8.05 -6.69 4.30
CA VAL A 12 -8.31 -7.91 3.52
C VAL A 12 -7.33 -8.00 2.33
N LEU A 13 -7.14 -6.89 1.61
CA LEU A 13 -6.22 -6.84 0.47
C LEU A 13 -4.76 -7.01 0.86
N VAL A 14 -4.31 -6.51 2.01
CA VAL A 14 -2.94 -6.68 2.51
C VAL A 14 -2.62 -8.14 2.74
N VAL A 15 -3.58 -8.94 3.25
CA VAL A 15 -3.39 -10.39 3.38
C VAL A 15 -3.22 -11.04 2.00
N PHE A 16 -4.02 -10.63 1.01
CA PHE A 16 -3.91 -11.14 -0.36
C PHE A 16 -2.62 -10.72 -1.04
N ILE A 17 -2.30 -9.43 -1.02
CA ILE A 17 -1.10 -8.84 -1.63
C ILE A 17 0.16 -9.31 -0.93
N GLY A 18 0.15 -9.45 0.39
CA GLY A 18 1.27 -10.00 1.15
C GLY A 18 1.58 -11.42 0.72
N SER A 19 0.58 -12.31 0.71
CA SER A 19 0.75 -13.70 0.30
C SER A 19 1.22 -13.86 -1.16
N TRP A 20 0.69 -13.02 -2.06
CA TRP A 20 1.09 -13.00 -3.47
C TRP A 20 2.50 -12.44 -3.68
N SER A 21 2.82 -11.34 -2.99
CA SER A 21 4.12 -10.67 -3.05
C SER A 21 5.24 -11.56 -2.53
N ASP A 22 5.00 -12.30 -1.45
CA ASP A 22 5.97 -13.24 -0.90
C ASP A 22 6.21 -14.45 -1.81
N ARG A 23 5.15 -14.95 -2.47
CA ARG A 23 5.26 -16.11 -3.37
C ARG A 23 5.97 -15.78 -4.68
N ASN A 24 5.63 -14.64 -5.27
CA ASN A 24 6.19 -14.24 -6.57
C ASN A 24 7.53 -13.49 -6.42
N ARG A 25 7.87 -13.08 -5.19
CA ARG A 25 8.95 -12.12 -4.85
C ARG A 25 8.98 -10.90 -5.77
N LYS A 26 7.82 -10.50 -6.29
CA LYS A 26 7.65 -9.30 -7.09
C LYS A 26 7.15 -8.19 -6.18
N ARG A 27 8.03 -7.26 -5.85
CA ARG A 27 7.75 -6.14 -4.94
C ARG A 27 7.36 -4.87 -5.71
N LYS A 28 7.88 -4.70 -6.93
CA LYS A 28 7.62 -3.53 -7.78
C LYS A 28 6.14 -3.30 -8.10
N PRO A 29 5.35 -4.31 -8.57
CA PRO A 29 3.93 -4.08 -8.84
C PRO A 29 3.13 -3.78 -7.57
N CYS A 30 3.51 -4.37 -6.42
CA CYS A 30 2.85 -4.11 -5.13
C CYS A 30 3.05 -2.67 -4.65
N MET A 31 4.18 -2.03 -5.01
CA MET A 31 4.45 -0.62 -4.69
C MET A 31 3.74 0.33 -5.65
N LEU A 32 3.69 -0.01 -6.95
CA LEU A 32 3.14 0.88 -7.97
C LEU A 32 1.61 0.94 -7.97
N VAL A 33 0.92 -0.17 -7.64
CA VAL A 33 -0.55 -0.23 -7.62
C VAL A 33 -1.17 0.78 -6.65
N PRO A 34 -0.71 0.91 -5.38
CA PRO A 34 -1.18 1.96 -4.48
C PRO A 34 -0.95 3.39 -5.00
N VAL A 35 0.20 3.64 -5.64
CA VAL A 35 0.53 4.98 -6.19
C VAL A 35 -0.41 5.34 -7.34
N ILE A 36 -0.75 4.38 -8.19
CA ILE A 36 -1.76 4.56 -9.25
C ILE A 36 -3.14 4.81 -8.63
N GLY A 37 -3.49 4.09 -7.56
CA GLY A 37 -4.73 4.30 -6.81
C GLY A 37 -4.87 5.71 -6.25
N GLU A 38 -3.80 6.26 -5.68
CA GLU A 38 -3.75 7.63 -5.18
C GLU A 38 -3.85 8.68 -6.30
N LEU A 39 -3.27 8.42 -7.47
CA LEU A 39 -3.45 9.28 -8.65
C LEU A 39 -4.92 9.31 -9.10
N ILE A 40 -5.57 8.15 -9.17
CA ILE A 40 -6.99 8.05 -9.54
C ILE A 40 -7.86 8.75 -8.49
N ARG A 41 -7.56 8.59 -7.21
CA ARG A 41 -8.22 9.29 -6.10
C ARG A 41 -8.12 10.81 -6.27
N ASN A 42 -6.90 11.32 -6.49
CA ASN A 42 -6.68 12.76 -6.70
C ASN A 42 -7.39 13.29 -7.94
N ALA A 43 -7.38 12.55 -9.05
CA ALA A 43 -8.10 12.93 -10.26
C ALA A 43 -9.62 12.96 -10.02
N GLY A 44 -10.15 11.97 -9.30
CA GLY A 44 -11.57 11.92 -8.91
C GLY A 44 -11.97 13.09 -8.01
N LEU A 45 -11.13 13.44 -7.04
CA LEU A 45 -11.36 14.60 -6.16
C LEU A 45 -11.26 15.93 -6.93
N LEU A 46 -10.29 16.07 -7.84
CA LEU A 46 -10.19 17.24 -8.71
C LEU A 46 -11.46 17.44 -9.55
N LEU A 47 -12.02 16.34 -10.08
CA LEU A 47 -13.26 16.35 -10.84
C LEU A 47 -14.47 16.73 -9.95
N CYS A 48 -14.49 16.27 -8.69
CA CYS A 48 -15.52 16.68 -7.73
C CYS A 48 -15.43 18.17 -7.38
N VAL A 49 -14.22 18.73 -7.28
CA VAL A 49 -14.01 20.17 -7.06
C VAL A 49 -14.44 20.99 -8.27
N TYR A 50 -14.25 20.48 -9.49
CA TYR A 50 -14.69 21.15 -10.71
C TYR A 50 -16.22 21.19 -10.84
N TYR A 51 -16.91 20.09 -10.51
CA TYR A 51 -18.37 19.99 -10.53
C TYR A 51 -19.00 20.25 -9.15
N PHE A 52 -18.37 21.08 -8.32
CA PHE A 52 -18.78 21.29 -6.92
C PHE A 52 -20.25 21.71 -6.77
N ASP A 53 -20.79 22.50 -7.72
CA ASP A 53 -22.18 22.95 -7.70
C ASP A 53 -23.21 21.85 -8.06
N TRP A 54 -22.76 20.77 -8.70
CA TRP A 54 -23.63 19.69 -9.19
C TRP A 54 -23.44 18.36 -8.46
N LEU A 55 -22.28 18.12 -7.84
CA LEU A 55 -21.95 16.86 -7.18
C LEU A 55 -22.16 16.95 -5.67
N SER A 56 -23.01 16.07 -5.14
CA SER A 56 -23.21 15.92 -3.69
C SER A 56 -21.95 15.39 -2.99
N MET A 57 -21.74 15.79 -1.73
CA MET A 57 -20.62 15.35 -0.88
C MET A 57 -20.44 13.82 -0.80
N GLU A 58 -21.52 13.04 -0.97
CA GLU A 58 -21.46 11.58 -1.00
C GLU A 58 -20.60 11.05 -2.16
N VAL A 59 -20.70 11.66 -3.35
CA VAL A 59 -19.94 11.26 -4.54
C VAL A 59 -18.45 11.52 -4.35
N ALA A 60 -18.09 12.65 -3.74
CA ALA A 60 -16.72 12.94 -3.35
C ALA A 60 -16.18 11.88 -2.38
N GLY A 61 -17.02 11.46 -1.42
CA GLY A 61 -16.64 10.42 -0.47
C GLY A 61 -16.42 9.05 -1.10
N PHE A 62 -17.18 8.70 -2.15
CA PHE A 62 -16.95 7.50 -2.96
C PHE A 62 -15.68 7.61 -3.83
N ALA A 63 -15.49 8.74 -4.51
CA ALA A 63 -14.30 9.00 -5.32
C ALA A 63 -13.01 8.96 -4.48
N GLU A 64 -13.10 9.31 -3.20
CA GLU A 64 -12.01 9.24 -2.26
C GLU A 64 -11.72 7.81 -1.75
N SER A 65 -12.78 7.11 -1.34
CA SER A 65 -12.66 5.85 -0.61
C SER A 65 -12.48 4.64 -1.52
N VAL A 66 -13.10 4.61 -2.69
CA VAL A 66 -13.09 3.44 -3.57
C VAL A 66 -11.69 3.18 -4.17
N PRO A 67 -11.00 4.15 -4.79
CA PRO A 67 -9.71 3.91 -5.43
C PRO A 67 -8.62 3.52 -4.42
N THR A 68 -8.63 4.16 -3.25
CA THR A 68 -7.69 3.86 -2.15
C THR A 68 -7.96 2.51 -1.53
N SER A 69 -9.23 2.17 -1.32
CA SER A 69 -9.62 0.88 -0.75
C SER A 69 -9.25 -0.27 -1.68
N ILE A 70 -9.49 -0.17 -2.99
CA ILE A 70 -9.24 -1.27 -3.95
C ILE A 70 -7.74 -1.50 -4.18
N THR A 71 -6.95 -0.43 -4.16
CA THR A 71 -5.50 -0.54 -4.33
C THR A 71 -4.77 -0.88 -3.02
N GLY A 72 -5.50 -0.90 -1.91
CA GLY A 72 -4.99 -1.16 -0.55
C GLY A 72 -4.24 0.01 0.09
N GLY A 73 -4.18 1.15 -0.61
CA GLY A 73 -3.71 2.43 -0.10
C GLY A 73 -2.33 2.39 0.57
N LEU A 74 -2.17 3.23 1.60
CA LEU A 74 -0.91 3.37 2.31
C LEU A 74 -0.44 2.07 2.97
N THR A 75 -1.36 1.22 3.44
CA THR A 75 -0.99 -0.03 4.14
C THR A 75 -0.21 -1.00 3.25
N VAL A 76 -0.64 -1.18 1.99
CA VAL A 76 0.05 -2.01 1.00
C VAL A 76 1.37 -1.36 0.58
N LEU A 77 1.38 -0.04 0.43
CA LEU A 77 2.60 0.71 0.11
C LEU A 77 3.67 0.52 1.20
N TYR A 78 3.29 0.66 2.47
CA TYR A 78 4.17 0.41 3.62
C TYR A 78 4.68 -1.03 3.62
N MET A 79 3.78 -2.01 3.55
CA MET A 79 4.15 -3.43 3.55
C MET A 79 5.15 -3.74 2.44
N SER A 80 4.86 -3.31 1.22
CA SER A 80 5.73 -3.56 0.06
C SER A 80 7.08 -2.83 0.20
N ALA A 81 7.10 -1.61 0.75
CA ALA A 81 8.33 -0.87 1.07
C ALA A 81 9.21 -1.57 2.10
N PHE A 82 8.65 -1.99 3.24
CA PHE A 82 9.40 -2.75 4.24
C PHE A 82 9.93 -4.06 3.67
N ALA A 83 9.12 -4.76 2.88
CA ALA A 83 9.52 -6.01 2.26
C ALA A 83 10.68 -5.81 1.26
N TYR A 84 10.61 -4.78 0.42
CA TYR A 84 11.68 -4.45 -0.53
C TYR A 84 12.97 -4.04 0.19
N ILE A 85 12.91 -3.20 1.22
CA ILE A 85 14.09 -2.85 2.04
C ILE A 85 14.68 -4.10 2.69
N GLY A 86 13.83 -5.00 3.19
CA GLY A 86 14.22 -6.30 3.69
C GLY A 86 15.03 -7.08 2.66
N ASP A 87 14.55 -7.15 1.42
CA ASP A 87 15.17 -7.90 0.33
C ASP A 87 16.52 -7.30 -0.12
N ILE A 88 16.68 -5.97 -0.14
CA ILE A 88 17.93 -5.31 -0.57
C ILE A 88 18.96 -5.10 0.55
N SER A 89 18.59 -5.36 1.81
CA SER A 89 19.43 -5.09 2.98
C SER A 89 20.17 -6.33 3.48
N THR A 90 21.42 -6.14 3.87
CA THR A 90 22.20 -7.16 4.59
C THR A 90 21.77 -7.22 6.06
N VAL A 91 21.95 -8.37 6.72
CA VAL A 91 21.50 -8.62 8.10
C VAL A 91 21.99 -7.56 9.08
N LYS A 92 23.23 -7.06 8.89
CA LYS A 92 23.85 -6.03 9.74
C LYS A 92 23.21 -4.64 9.58
N ASN A 93 22.75 -4.28 8.38
CA ASN A 93 22.25 -2.93 8.07
C ASN A 93 20.72 -2.86 7.94
N ARG A 94 20.02 -4.00 8.01
CA ARG A 94 18.57 -4.07 7.87
C ARG A 94 17.85 -3.18 8.87
N THR A 95 18.20 -3.26 10.16
CA THR A 95 17.57 -2.46 11.22
C THR A 95 17.76 -0.97 10.99
N LEU A 96 18.96 -0.53 10.58
CA LEU A 96 19.24 0.88 10.30
C LEU A 96 18.44 1.41 9.11
N ARG A 97 18.36 0.65 8.01
CA ARG A 97 17.58 1.05 6.83
C ARG A 97 16.07 1.10 7.11
N VAL A 98 15.56 0.13 7.86
CA VAL A 98 14.15 0.11 8.30
C VAL A 98 13.86 1.29 9.23
N GLY A 99 14.76 1.58 10.18
CA GLY A 99 14.64 2.75 11.06
C GLY A 99 14.64 4.07 10.29
N LEU A 100 15.56 4.23 9.33
CA LEU A 100 15.62 5.40 8.47
C LEU A 100 14.34 5.59 7.64
N MET A 101 13.77 4.49 7.11
CA MET A 101 12.50 4.55 6.40
C MET A 101 11.36 5.04 7.31
N ASN A 102 11.28 4.52 8.55
CA ASN A 102 10.28 4.98 9.53
C ASN A 102 10.45 6.46 9.87
N LEU A 103 11.69 6.95 9.99
CA LEU A 103 11.95 8.38 10.21
C LEU A 103 11.42 9.25 9.07
N PHE A 104 11.70 8.86 7.81
CA PHE A 104 11.18 9.60 6.66
C PHE A 104 9.67 9.58 6.58
N PHE A 105 9.03 8.43 6.85
CA PHE A 105 7.57 8.36 6.89
C PHE A 105 6.97 9.19 8.02
N GLY A 106 7.55 9.13 9.22
CA GLY A 106 7.12 9.95 10.34
C GLY A 106 7.26 11.44 10.07
N ALA A 107 8.35 11.87 9.40
CA ALA A 107 8.55 13.27 9.03
C ALA A 107 7.68 13.72 7.85
N SER A 108 7.32 12.82 6.94
CA SER A 108 6.51 13.14 5.75
C SER A 108 5.11 13.62 6.12
N TRP A 109 4.53 13.09 7.20
CA TRP A 109 3.19 13.47 7.66
C TRP A 109 3.07 14.95 8.06
N PRO A 110 3.86 15.49 9.02
CA PRO A 110 3.80 16.89 9.39
C PRO A 110 4.26 17.82 8.25
N ILE A 111 5.28 17.42 7.47
CA ILE A 111 5.74 18.21 6.33
C ILE A 111 4.63 18.33 5.28
N GLY A 112 3.95 17.23 4.97
CA GLY A 112 2.82 17.21 4.04
C GLY A 112 1.65 18.05 4.55
N ALA A 113 1.32 17.96 5.83
CA ALA A 113 0.27 18.78 6.46
C ALA A 113 0.60 20.28 6.42
N ALA A 114 1.84 20.66 6.74
CA ALA A 114 2.28 22.06 6.69
C ALA A 114 2.27 22.60 5.25
N LEU A 115 2.82 21.85 4.29
CA LEU A 115 2.87 22.25 2.89
C LEU A 115 1.46 22.37 2.31
N SER A 116 0.59 21.38 2.55
CA SER A 116 -0.79 21.41 2.05
C SER A 116 -1.60 22.57 2.62
N GLY A 117 -1.41 22.93 3.90
CA GLY A 117 -2.05 24.08 4.51
C GLY A 117 -1.67 25.42 3.85
N ILE A 118 -0.38 25.62 3.56
CA ILE A 118 0.12 26.84 2.91
C ILE A 118 -0.39 26.91 1.46
N LEU A 119 -0.31 25.82 0.71
CA LEU A 119 -0.80 25.74 -0.67
C LEU A 119 -2.32 25.99 -0.74
N PHE A 120 -3.07 25.48 0.23
CA PHE A 120 -4.50 25.68 0.32
C PHE A 120 -4.87 27.16 0.52
N GLN A 121 -4.13 27.89 1.37
CA GLN A 121 -4.36 29.32 1.58
C GLN A 121 -4.07 30.19 0.35
N GLN A 122 -3.08 29.81 -0.46
CA GLN A 122 -2.63 30.62 -1.61
C GLN A 122 -3.37 30.29 -2.91
N TYR A 123 -3.59 28.99 -3.19
CA TYR A 123 -4.09 28.50 -4.49
C TYR A 123 -5.38 27.69 -4.38
N GLY A 124 -5.97 27.60 -3.18
CA GLY A 124 -7.17 26.81 -2.93
C GLY A 124 -6.97 25.31 -3.18
N PHE A 125 -8.09 24.59 -3.36
CA PHE A 125 -8.08 23.14 -3.59
C PHE A 125 -7.35 22.75 -4.89
N TYR A 126 -7.50 23.53 -5.96
CA TYR A 126 -6.90 23.22 -7.26
C TYR A 126 -5.38 23.14 -7.21
N GLY A 127 -4.72 24.10 -6.57
CA GLY A 127 -3.26 24.11 -6.45
C GLY A 127 -2.75 22.89 -5.67
N VAL A 128 -3.42 22.51 -4.59
CA VAL A 128 -3.05 21.35 -3.78
C VAL A 128 -3.15 20.05 -4.58
N TYR A 129 -4.26 19.83 -5.30
CA TYR A 129 -4.45 18.61 -6.09
C TYR A 129 -3.51 18.53 -7.30
N TYR A 130 -3.24 19.66 -7.97
CA TYR A 130 -2.26 19.70 -9.06
C TYR A 130 -0.85 19.37 -8.60
N ILE A 131 -0.38 19.98 -7.52
CA ILE A 131 0.97 19.74 -6.99
C ILE A 131 1.08 18.30 -6.47
N SER A 132 0.05 17.80 -5.78
CA SER A 132 0.02 16.42 -5.30
C SER A 132 0.04 15.40 -6.44
N SER A 133 -0.75 15.59 -7.50
CA SER A 133 -0.73 14.72 -8.68
C SER A 133 0.62 14.74 -9.39
N ALA A 134 1.26 15.90 -9.55
CA ALA A 134 2.59 16.01 -10.11
C ALA A 134 3.64 15.22 -9.29
N LEU A 135 3.61 15.35 -7.96
CA LEU A 135 4.48 14.59 -7.07
C LEU A 135 4.25 13.08 -7.18
N TYR A 136 3.01 12.63 -7.27
CA TYR A 136 2.70 11.21 -7.47
C TYR A 136 3.15 10.69 -8.84
N ILE A 137 3.03 11.48 -9.91
CA ILE A 137 3.54 11.13 -11.23
C ILE A 137 5.07 10.98 -11.19
N VAL A 138 5.77 11.92 -10.55
CA VAL A 138 7.22 11.84 -10.35
C VAL A 138 7.60 10.60 -9.54
N ALA A 139 6.86 10.31 -8.46
CA ALA A 139 7.09 9.12 -7.64
C ALA A 139 6.85 7.82 -8.44
N LEU A 140 5.83 7.79 -9.30
CA LEU A 140 5.51 6.66 -10.17
C LEU A 140 6.63 6.46 -11.20
N LEU A 141 7.05 7.51 -11.91
CA LEU A 141 8.15 7.47 -12.87
C LEU A 141 9.46 7.02 -12.21
N TYR A 142 9.77 7.59 -11.05
CA TYR A 142 10.93 7.19 -10.25
C TYR A 142 10.84 5.71 -9.86
N GLY A 143 9.67 5.27 -9.36
CA GLY A 143 9.41 3.88 -9.01
C GLY A 143 9.58 2.93 -10.21
N MET A 144 9.11 3.32 -11.39
CA MET A 144 9.27 2.51 -12.59
C MET A 144 10.72 2.38 -13.06
N ILE A 145 11.51 3.45 -12.99
CA ILE A 145 12.88 3.46 -13.51
C ILE A 145 13.88 2.90 -12.48
N ARG A 146 13.75 3.28 -11.21
CA ARG A 146 14.75 3.00 -10.17
C ARG A 146 14.49 1.74 -9.37
N ILE A 147 13.24 1.30 -9.21
CA ILE A 147 12.95 0.04 -8.51
C ILE A 147 13.31 -1.11 -9.45
N LYS A 148 14.48 -1.70 -9.19
CA LYS A 148 14.97 -2.88 -9.91
C LYS A 148 14.40 -4.12 -9.24
N GLU A 149 13.62 -4.90 -9.99
CA GLU A 149 13.14 -6.20 -9.52
C GLU A 149 14.35 -7.15 -9.40
N HIS A 150 14.47 -7.87 -8.28
CA HIS A 150 15.60 -8.77 -8.07
C HIS A 150 15.42 -10.04 -8.92
N GLU A 151 16.36 -10.31 -9.82
CA GLU A 151 16.33 -11.42 -10.79
C GLU A 151 16.44 -12.83 -10.15
N ASN A 152 16.68 -12.89 -8.84
CA ASN A 152 16.83 -14.15 -8.11
C ASN A 152 15.52 -14.93 -7.93
N SER A 153 14.39 -14.44 -8.48
CA SER A 153 13.11 -15.17 -8.50
C SER A 153 13.09 -16.37 -9.45
N SER A 154 14.10 -16.55 -10.31
CA SER A 154 14.19 -17.66 -11.28
C SER A 154 15.06 -18.85 -10.84
N LYS A 155 15.41 -19.01 -9.56
CA LYS A 155 16.00 -20.26 -9.07
C LYS A 155 14.93 -21.14 -8.45
N GLY A 156 14.06 -21.73 -9.27
CA GLY A 156 13.20 -22.81 -8.79
C GLY A 156 11.94 -23.20 -9.57
N LYS A 157 11.59 -22.58 -10.71
CA LYS A 157 10.47 -23.05 -11.56
C LYS A 157 10.74 -22.81 -13.05
N ASP A 158 10.86 -23.92 -13.77
CA ASP A 158 10.67 -24.22 -15.20
C ASP A 158 11.09 -23.19 -16.28
N PRO A 159 11.82 -23.61 -17.34
CA PRO A 159 12.44 -22.73 -18.36
C PRO A 159 11.45 -22.10 -19.37
N PHE A 160 10.16 -22.03 -19.07
CA PHE A 160 9.14 -21.53 -20.00
C PHE A 160 8.16 -20.56 -19.33
N GLN A 161 8.64 -19.41 -18.86
CA GLN A 161 7.73 -18.32 -18.48
C GLN A 161 8.32 -16.94 -18.74
N THR A 162 8.58 -16.70 -20.02
CA THR A 162 8.84 -15.38 -20.60
C THR A 162 7.76 -14.39 -20.17
N SER A 163 8.17 -13.26 -19.59
CA SER A 163 7.41 -12.02 -19.42
C SER A 163 5.88 -12.16 -19.31
N LYS A 164 5.38 -12.64 -18.16
CA LYS A 164 3.94 -12.58 -17.88
C LYS A 164 3.48 -11.12 -17.78
N SER A 165 2.69 -10.69 -18.77
CA SER A 165 2.02 -9.37 -18.86
C SER A 165 1.20 -9.07 -17.59
N CYS A 166 1.10 -7.80 -17.18
CA CYS A 166 0.39 -7.34 -15.98
C CYS A 166 -1.03 -7.94 -15.82
N VAL A 167 -1.70 -8.22 -16.94
CA VAL A 167 -3.04 -8.84 -16.97
C VAL A 167 -3.03 -10.29 -16.45
N SER A 168 -2.01 -11.08 -16.81
CA SER A 168 -1.86 -12.45 -16.31
C SER A 168 -1.43 -12.48 -14.83
N LEU A 169 -0.70 -11.47 -14.37
CA LEU A 169 -0.36 -11.29 -12.96
C LEU A 169 -1.58 -10.93 -12.12
N PHE A 170 -2.49 -10.11 -12.67
CA PHE A 170 -3.76 -9.77 -12.04
C PHE A 170 -4.74 -10.95 -12.04
N SER A 171 -4.75 -11.76 -13.11
CA SER A 171 -5.52 -13.01 -13.15
C SER A 171 -4.98 -14.06 -12.17
N ASP A 172 -3.67 -14.17 -12.01
CA ASP A 172 -3.05 -15.02 -10.99
C ASP A 172 -3.31 -14.47 -9.57
N PHE A 173 -3.44 -13.16 -9.41
CA PHE A 173 -3.80 -12.50 -8.15
C PHE A 173 -5.23 -12.84 -7.70
N PHE A 174 -6.18 -12.87 -8.63
CA PHE A 174 -7.59 -13.22 -8.35
C PHE A 174 -7.87 -14.74 -8.27
N ASN A 175 -6.85 -15.60 -8.41
CA ASN A 175 -7.02 -17.04 -8.23
C ASN A 175 -7.20 -17.40 -6.73
N LEU A 176 -8.46 -17.32 -6.28
CA LEU A 176 -8.97 -17.59 -4.93
C LEU A 176 -8.58 -18.97 -4.36
N LYS A 177 -8.13 -19.90 -5.20
CA LYS A 177 -7.64 -21.23 -4.78
C LYS A 177 -6.42 -21.11 -3.85
N HIS A 178 -5.51 -20.17 -4.11
CA HIS A 178 -4.31 -19.96 -3.30
C HIS A 178 -4.59 -19.21 -2.00
N ILE A 179 -5.61 -18.36 -2.03
CA ILE A 179 -6.12 -17.66 -0.85
C ILE A 179 -6.70 -18.65 0.16
N LYS A 180 -7.47 -19.63 -0.33
CA LYS A 180 -8.05 -20.69 0.52
C LYS A 180 -6.98 -21.56 1.18
N GLU A 181 -5.88 -21.83 0.47
CA GLU A 181 -4.70 -22.52 1.03
C GLU A 181 -3.97 -21.67 2.08
N ALA A 182 -3.73 -20.38 1.82
CA ALA A 182 -3.09 -19.49 2.78
C ALA A 182 -3.92 -19.34 4.06
N LEU A 183 -5.25 -19.15 3.94
CA LEU A 183 -6.17 -19.13 5.07
C LEU A 183 -6.13 -20.45 5.85
N ASN A 184 -6.16 -21.59 5.17
CA ASN A 184 -6.11 -22.90 5.81
C ASN A 184 -4.77 -23.15 6.54
N VAL A 185 -3.66 -22.62 6.02
CA VAL A 185 -2.34 -22.71 6.67
C VAL A 185 -2.22 -21.76 7.87
N THR A 186 -2.77 -20.55 7.78
CA THR A 186 -2.80 -19.60 8.90
C THR A 186 -3.69 -20.08 10.04
N PHE A 187 -4.81 -20.75 9.73
CA PHE A 187 -5.71 -21.35 10.71
C PHE A 187 -5.37 -22.79 11.10
N ARG A 188 -4.34 -23.40 10.51
CA ARG A 188 -3.81 -24.67 11.01
C ARG A 188 -3.25 -24.46 12.41
N LYS A 189 -3.62 -25.33 13.35
CA LYS A 189 -3.10 -25.35 14.74
C LYS A 189 -1.58 -25.57 14.74
N GLY A 190 -0.82 -24.49 14.60
CA GLY A 190 0.62 -24.46 14.82
C GLY A 190 1.00 -24.71 16.29
N PRO A 191 2.28 -24.98 16.60
CA PRO A 191 2.73 -25.29 17.95
C PRO A 191 2.31 -24.20 18.94
N ARG A 192 1.68 -24.62 20.05
CA ARG A 192 0.95 -23.81 21.05
C ARG A 192 1.68 -22.53 21.52
N LYS A 193 3.02 -22.50 21.47
CA LYS A 193 3.85 -21.33 21.83
C LYS A 193 3.81 -20.19 20.81
N ARG A 194 3.65 -20.47 19.50
CA ARG A 194 3.63 -19.43 18.44
C ARG A 194 2.34 -18.62 18.48
N TRP A 195 1.20 -19.27 18.69
CA TRP A 195 -0.08 -18.59 18.84
C TRP A 195 -0.09 -17.65 20.03
N LEU A 196 0.50 -18.07 21.16
CA LEU A 196 0.59 -17.22 22.35
C LEU A 196 1.46 -15.97 22.11
N GLN A 197 2.57 -16.10 21.40
CA GLN A 197 3.42 -14.97 21.01
C GLN A 197 2.71 -14.02 20.03
N LEU A 198 1.97 -14.57 19.06
CA LEU A 198 1.16 -13.79 18.13
C LEU A 198 0.03 -13.05 18.84
N THR A 199 -0.72 -13.71 19.73
CA THR A 199 -1.80 -13.07 20.48
C THR A 199 -1.26 -11.99 21.43
N MET A 200 -0.10 -12.23 22.05
CA MET A 200 0.56 -11.22 22.89
C MET A 200 1.02 -10.01 22.06
N LEU A 201 1.60 -10.23 20.87
CA LEU A 201 1.99 -9.15 19.95
C LEU A 201 0.78 -8.32 19.50
N VAL A 202 -0.31 -8.98 19.10
CA VAL A 202 -1.53 -8.30 18.67
C VAL A 202 -2.13 -7.49 19.83
N PHE A 203 -2.18 -8.05 21.04
CA PHE A 203 -2.65 -7.35 22.22
C PHE A 203 -1.82 -6.09 22.53
N THR A 204 -0.49 -6.18 22.48
CA THR A 204 0.40 -5.03 22.68
C THR A 204 0.15 -3.94 21.63
N ILE A 205 -0.02 -4.32 20.36
CA ILE A 205 -0.30 -3.34 19.29
C ILE A 205 -1.63 -2.63 19.54
N VAL A 206 -2.68 -3.36 19.94
CA VAL A 206 -4.00 -2.80 20.26
C VAL A 206 -3.92 -1.84 21.45
N VAL A 207 -3.20 -2.20 22.50
CA VAL A 207 -3.07 -1.34 23.69
C VAL A 207 -2.25 -0.09 23.41
N VAL A 208 -1.19 -0.19 22.60
CA VAL A 208 -0.31 0.95 22.27
C VAL A 208 -0.93 1.89 21.23
N GLN A 209 -1.60 1.35 20.20
CA GLN A 209 -2.16 2.16 19.11
C GLN A 209 -3.62 2.55 19.32
N GLY A 210 -4.38 1.81 20.14
CA GLY A 210 -5.77 2.12 20.46
C GLY A 210 -6.00 3.56 20.98
N PRO A 211 -5.17 4.08 21.90
CA PRO A 211 -5.31 5.45 22.41
C PRO A 211 -4.96 6.54 21.39
N ILE A 212 -4.22 6.22 20.33
CA ILE A 212 -3.73 7.19 19.34
C ILE A 212 -4.80 7.45 18.26
N GLN A 213 -5.75 6.52 18.10
CA GLN A 213 -6.82 6.58 17.09
C GLN A 213 -8.22 6.80 17.68
N GLY A 214 -8.34 6.82 19.01
CA GLY A 214 -9.59 7.07 19.75
C GLY A 214 -9.86 8.54 20.01
#